data_AF-V7D8M5-F1
#
_entry.id   AF-V7D8M5-F1
#
_cell.length_a   1.000
_cell.length_b   1.000
_cell.length_c   1.000
_cell.angle_alpha   90.00
_cell.angle_beta   90.00
_cell.angle_gamma   90.00
#
_symmetry.space_group_name_H-M   'P 1'
#
loop_
_entity.id
_entity.type
_entity.pdbx_description
1 polymer ?
#
loop_
_entity_poly.entity_id
_entity_poly.type
_entity_poly.pdbx_seq_one_letter_code
_entity_poly.pdbx_strand_id
1 'polypeptide(L)'
;MTLHIHTPLIESRPLSLAADSNVWLKLDALQPCGSFKLRGVGHACEVHHARGARHFVSSSGGNAGLAVAYAGRKLGVPVTVVVPETTTERAKDLLRLEGAEVVVHGSSWQEANALAQSLVGPDDAFIHPFDDPLLWAGHASLVDEVAEAGVRPDAVVLSVGGGGLLSGVVEG
;
A
#
# COMPACT_ATOMS: atom_id res chain seq x y z
N MET A 1 -9.94 4.21 -13.39
CA MET A 1 -8.98 5.33 -13.25
C MET A 1 -8.01 4.90 -12.17
N THR A 2 -6.73 4.80 -12.50
CA THR A 2 -5.71 4.31 -11.58
C THR A 2 -5.61 5.21 -10.36
N LEU A 3 -5.64 4.63 -9.16
CA LEU A 3 -5.61 5.36 -7.89
C LEU A 3 -4.24 5.93 -7.53
N HIS A 4 -3.16 5.22 -7.88
CA HIS A 4 -1.80 5.71 -7.69
C HIS A 4 -1.43 6.73 -8.77
N ILE A 5 -0.44 7.57 -8.48
CA ILE A 5 0.12 8.53 -9.44
C ILE A 5 1.52 8.08 -9.88
N HIS A 6 1.95 8.56 -11.04
CA HIS A 6 3.34 8.48 -11.45
C HIS A 6 4.17 9.40 -10.55
N THR A 7 5.11 8.82 -9.80
CA THR A 7 5.94 9.59 -8.86
C THR A 7 7.27 9.98 -9.48
N PRO A 8 7.85 11.13 -9.11
CA PRO A 8 9.12 11.57 -9.67
C PRO A 8 10.25 10.56 -9.46
N LEU A 9 11.11 10.44 -10.46
CA LEU A 9 12.41 9.80 -10.39
C LEU A 9 13.48 10.89 -10.43
N ILE A 10 14.17 11.11 -9.30
CA ILE A 10 15.09 12.25 -9.15
C ILE A 10 16.51 11.74 -8.92
N GLU A 11 17.45 12.21 -9.74
CA GLU A 11 18.87 12.02 -9.47
C GLU A 11 19.28 12.83 -8.23
N SER A 12 19.81 12.14 -7.22
CA SER A 12 20.26 12.78 -5.99
C SER A 12 21.76 13.02 -6.05
N ARG A 13 22.16 14.26 -6.34
CA ARG A 13 23.58 14.64 -6.35
C ARG A 13 24.31 14.35 -5.03
N PRO A 14 23.76 14.67 -3.84
CA PRO A 14 24.44 14.36 -2.58
C PRO A 14 24.66 12.86 -2.37
N LEU A 15 23.67 12.03 -2.67
CA LEU A 15 23.82 10.57 -2.55
C LEU A 15 24.75 10.01 -3.60
N SER A 16 24.73 10.57 -4.81
CA SER A 16 25.60 10.13 -5.89
C SER A 16 27.07 10.38 -5.58
N LEU A 17 27.38 11.55 -5.01
CA LEU A 17 28.72 11.88 -4.52
C LEU A 17 29.15 10.99 -3.34
N ALA A 18 28.23 10.66 -2.44
CA ALA A 18 28.53 9.83 -1.28
C ALA A 18 28.78 8.35 -1.65
N ALA A 19 28.12 7.86 -2.70
CA ALA A 19 28.22 6.48 -3.17
C ALA A 19 29.24 6.28 -4.31
N ASP A 20 29.83 7.37 -4.83
CA ASP A 20 30.64 7.37 -6.05
C ASP A 20 29.95 6.64 -7.22
N SER A 21 28.66 6.89 -7.39
CA SER A 21 27.77 6.21 -8.35
C SER A 21 26.50 7.03 -8.59
N ASN A 22 25.80 6.87 -9.71
CA ASN A 22 24.54 7.59 -9.95
C ASN A 22 23.42 7.03 -9.07
N VAL A 23 22.87 7.83 -8.16
CA VAL A 23 21.78 7.44 -7.27
C VAL A 23 20.49 8.17 -7.66
N TRP A 24 19.48 7.38 -8.03
CA TRP A 24 18.14 7.85 -8.35
C TRP A 24 17.16 7.52 -7.23
N LEU A 25 16.28 8.47 -6.92
CA LEU A 25 15.24 8.36 -5.90
C LEU A 25 13.88 8.24 -6.56
N LYS A 26 13.22 7.09 -6.39
CA LYS A 26 11.82 6.92 -6.74
C LYS A 26 10.94 7.40 -5.59
N LEU A 27 10.31 8.57 -5.76
CA LEU A 27 9.67 9.32 -4.66
C LEU A 27 8.25 8.85 -4.34
N ASP A 28 8.09 7.57 -4.01
CA ASP A 28 6.79 6.99 -3.65
C ASP A 28 6.24 7.46 -2.30
N ALA A 29 7.02 8.22 -1.52
CA ALA A 29 6.52 9.02 -0.40
C ALA A 29 5.53 10.11 -0.84
N LEU A 30 5.51 10.48 -2.12
CA LEU A 30 4.58 11.46 -2.70
C LEU A 30 3.29 10.83 -3.23
N GLN A 31 3.12 9.51 -3.13
CA GLN A 31 1.83 8.90 -3.42
C GLN A 31 0.73 9.54 -2.54
N PRO A 32 -0.52 9.65 -3.01
CA PRO A 32 -1.61 10.27 -2.26
C PRO A 32 -1.81 9.74 -0.82
N CYS A 33 -1.55 8.46 -0.56
CA CYS A 33 -1.63 7.87 0.78
C CYS A 33 -0.30 7.96 1.57
N GLY A 34 0.70 8.67 1.04
CA GLY A 34 2.02 8.88 1.65
C GLY A 34 3.03 7.74 1.47
N SER A 35 2.74 6.71 0.67
CA SER A 35 3.69 5.62 0.41
C SER A 35 3.37 4.81 -0.84
N PHE A 36 4.33 3.98 -1.27
CA PHE A 36 4.19 3.01 -2.37
C PHE A 36 3.00 2.05 -2.22
N LYS A 37 2.44 1.89 -1.02
CA LYS A 37 1.33 0.96 -0.75
C LYS A 37 0.14 1.20 -1.68
N LEU A 38 -0.13 2.45 -2.07
CA LEU A 38 -1.24 2.77 -2.97
C LEU A 38 -1.16 2.07 -4.32
N ARG A 39 0.04 1.72 -4.81
CA ARG A 39 0.19 1.02 -6.09
C ARG A 39 -0.49 -0.35 -6.05
N GLY A 40 0.00 -1.22 -5.17
CA GLY A 40 -0.52 -2.57 -4.99
C GLY A 40 -1.89 -2.62 -4.34
N VAL A 41 -2.07 -1.89 -3.22
CA VAL A 41 -3.34 -1.86 -2.49
C VAL A 41 -4.44 -1.21 -3.33
N GLY A 42 -4.13 -0.11 -4.02
CA GLY A 42 -5.08 0.55 -4.92
C GLY A 42 -5.50 -0.37 -6.05
N HIS A 43 -4.55 -1.08 -6.68
CA HIS A 43 -4.86 -2.07 -7.72
C HIS A 43 -5.77 -3.19 -7.20
N ALA A 44 -5.45 -3.80 -6.05
CA ALA A 44 -6.32 -4.82 -5.47
C ALA A 44 -7.72 -4.30 -5.15
N CYS A 45 -7.83 -3.10 -4.55
CA CYS A 45 -9.12 -2.47 -4.29
C CYS A 45 -9.91 -2.22 -5.59
N GLU A 46 -9.27 -1.73 -6.66
CA GLU A 46 -9.91 -1.55 -7.97
C GLU A 46 -10.43 -2.88 -8.54
N VAL A 47 -9.62 -3.93 -8.46
CA VAL A 47 -9.99 -5.27 -8.94
C VAL A 47 -11.14 -5.85 -8.13
N HIS A 48 -11.09 -5.76 -6.81
CA HIS A 48 -12.17 -6.24 -5.94
C HIS A 48 -13.45 -5.44 -6.14
N HIS A 49 -13.36 -4.12 -6.29
CA HIS A 49 -14.51 -3.27 -6.61
C HIS A 49 -15.14 -3.64 -7.95
N ALA A 50 -14.32 -3.86 -8.99
CA ALA A 50 -14.80 -4.31 -10.29
C ALA A 50 -15.45 -5.71 -10.24
N ARG A 51 -15.05 -6.55 -9.27
CA ARG A 51 -15.66 -7.86 -8.98
C ARG A 51 -16.93 -7.77 -8.11
N GLY A 52 -17.35 -6.57 -7.72
CA GLY A 52 -18.58 -6.33 -6.97
C GLY A 52 -18.42 -6.24 -5.45
N ALA A 53 -17.19 -6.13 -4.94
CA ALA A 53 -16.98 -5.94 -3.51
C ALA A 53 -17.68 -4.67 -3.01
N ARG A 54 -18.45 -4.80 -1.93
CA ARG A 54 -19.24 -3.72 -1.32
C ARG A 54 -18.65 -3.17 -0.04
N HIS A 55 -17.61 -3.82 0.50
CA HIS A 55 -16.89 -3.39 1.69
C HIS A 55 -15.44 -3.86 1.60
N PHE A 56 -14.49 -3.06 2.10
CA PHE A 56 -13.10 -3.47 2.27
C PHE A 56 -12.75 -3.65 3.73
N VAL A 57 -12.09 -4.75 4.06
CA VAL A 57 -11.60 -5.03 5.40
C VAL A 57 -10.08 -5.14 5.38
N SER A 58 -9.39 -4.46 6.29
CA SER A 58 -7.94 -4.56 6.46
C SER A 58 -7.55 -4.71 7.93
N SER A 59 -6.39 -5.29 8.20
CA SER A 59 -5.85 -5.51 9.55
C SER A 59 -4.62 -4.64 9.87
N SER A 60 -4.31 -3.64 9.04
CA SER A 60 -3.08 -2.84 9.17
C SER A 60 -3.35 -1.44 9.71
N GLY A 61 -2.84 -1.13 10.90
CA GLY A 61 -2.82 0.25 11.43
C GLY A 61 -1.81 1.20 10.75
N GLY A 62 -0.97 0.72 9.83
CA GLY A 62 0.04 1.52 9.13
C GLY A 62 -0.32 1.88 7.69
N ASN A 63 0.70 2.11 6.86
CA ASN A 63 0.58 2.57 5.47
C ASN A 63 -0.35 1.71 4.60
N ALA A 64 -0.46 0.40 4.83
CA ALA A 64 -1.38 -0.45 4.06
C ALA A 64 -2.84 -0.12 4.37
N GLY A 65 -3.23 -0.03 5.65
CA GLY A 65 -4.61 0.33 6.01
C GLY A 65 -4.96 1.74 5.56
N LEU A 66 -4.00 2.67 5.59
CA LEU A 66 -4.20 4.02 5.05
C LEU A 66 -4.43 4.00 3.53
N ALA A 67 -3.71 3.15 2.80
CA ALA A 67 -3.93 2.96 1.37
C ALA A 67 -5.31 2.34 1.08
N VAL A 68 -5.77 1.36 1.88
CA VAL A 68 -7.12 0.78 1.76
C VAL A 68 -8.19 1.84 2.05
N ALA A 69 -8.03 2.61 3.13
CA ALA A 69 -8.95 3.68 3.51
C ALA A 69 -9.06 4.75 2.40
N TYR A 70 -7.91 5.19 1.86
CA TYR A 70 -7.86 6.09 0.71
C TYR A 70 -8.58 5.50 -0.50
N ALA A 71 -8.30 4.23 -0.85
CA ALA A 71 -8.88 3.58 -2.01
C ALA A 71 -10.40 3.43 -1.87
N GLY A 72 -10.89 3.00 -0.70
CA GLY A 72 -12.32 2.88 -0.42
C GLY A 72 -13.04 4.22 -0.56
N ARG A 73 -12.50 5.30 0.04
CA ARG A 73 -13.05 6.66 -0.13
C ARG A 73 -13.11 7.10 -1.59
N LYS A 74 -12.08 6.80 -2.38
CA LYS A 74 -12.04 7.16 -3.82
C LYS A 74 -12.99 6.33 -4.66
N LEU A 75 -13.22 5.07 -4.30
CA LEU A 75 -14.12 4.14 -5.01
C LEU A 75 -15.56 4.19 -4.48
N GLY A 76 -15.82 4.93 -3.40
CA GLY A 76 -17.14 4.95 -2.74
C GLY A 76 -17.49 3.64 -2.03
N VAL A 77 -16.49 2.85 -1.63
CA VAL A 77 -16.63 1.58 -0.93
C VAL A 77 -16.27 1.79 0.55
N PRO A 78 -17.17 1.47 1.50
CA PRO A 78 -16.87 1.53 2.93
C PRO A 78 -15.66 0.67 3.33
N VAL A 79 -14.92 1.11 4.34
CA VAL A 79 -13.70 0.45 4.81
C VAL A 79 -13.75 0.26 6.31
N THR A 80 -13.43 -0.95 6.77
CA THR A 80 -13.12 -1.24 8.18
C THR A 80 -11.66 -1.63 8.32
N VAL A 81 -10.94 -0.97 9.23
CA VAL A 81 -9.56 -1.30 9.57
C VAL A 81 -9.50 -1.77 11.02
N VAL A 82 -9.17 -3.04 11.21
CA VAL A 82 -8.95 -3.62 12.53
C VAL A 82 -7.48 -3.44 12.93
N VAL A 83 -7.24 -2.89 14.10
CA VAL A 83 -5.89 -2.55 14.58
C VAL A 83 -5.69 -3.03 16.03
N PRO A 84 -4.48 -3.44 16.43
CA PRO A 84 -4.22 -3.82 17.82
C PRO A 84 -4.21 -2.60 18.73
N GLU A 85 -4.35 -2.85 20.04
CA GLU A 85 -4.30 -1.82 21.10
C GLU A 85 -2.99 -1.01 21.08
N THR A 86 -1.90 -1.62 20.61
CA THR A 86 -0.57 -0.99 20.45
C THR A 86 -0.49 0.05 19.33
N THR A 87 -1.53 0.17 18.50
CA THR A 87 -1.59 1.16 17.42
C THR A 87 -1.72 2.56 18.01
N THR A 88 -0.86 3.48 17.56
CA THR A 88 -0.87 4.87 18.05
C THR A 88 -2.15 5.60 17.65
N GLU A 89 -2.63 6.54 18.50
CA GLU A 89 -3.82 7.33 18.17
C GLU A 89 -3.65 8.14 16.88
N ARG A 90 -2.44 8.68 16.63
CA ARG A 90 -2.13 9.36 15.36
C ARG A 90 -2.43 8.47 14.14
N ALA A 91 -2.09 7.20 14.19
CA ALA A 91 -2.35 6.29 13.08
C ALA A 91 -3.85 6.01 12.92
N LYS A 92 -4.58 5.83 14.03
CA LYS A 92 -6.05 5.67 14.02
C LYS A 92 -6.75 6.91 13.47
N ASP A 93 -6.29 8.10 13.82
CA ASP A 93 -6.87 9.36 13.35
C ASP A 93 -6.67 9.57 11.84
N LEU A 94 -5.51 9.16 11.29
CA LEU A 94 -5.29 9.19 9.84
C LEU A 94 -6.25 8.25 9.10
N LEU A 95 -6.53 7.07 9.64
CA LEU A 95 -7.52 6.14 9.07
C LEU A 95 -8.93 6.73 9.11
N ARG A 96 -9.34 7.31 10.25
CA ARG A 96 -10.64 7.98 10.41
C ARG A 96 -10.78 9.18 9.48
N LEU A 97 -9.70 9.94 9.25
CA LEU A 97 -9.68 11.08 8.33
C LEU A 97 -9.94 10.65 6.88
N GLU A 98 -9.49 9.46 6.50
CA GLU A 98 -9.82 8.84 5.21
C GLU A 98 -11.24 8.24 5.17
N GLY A 99 -11.99 8.31 6.27
CA GLY A 99 -13.37 7.81 6.36
C GLY A 99 -13.49 6.32 6.68
N ALA A 100 -12.40 5.66 7.09
CA ALA A 100 -12.46 4.27 7.53
C ALA A 100 -13.02 4.15 8.95
N GLU A 101 -13.82 3.10 9.18
CA GLU A 101 -14.15 2.63 10.51
C GLU A 101 -12.92 1.96 11.13
N VAL A 102 -12.51 2.39 12.33
CA VAL A 102 -11.36 1.82 13.03
C VAL A 102 -11.84 0.97 14.20
N VAL A 103 -11.62 -0.33 14.12
CA VAL A 103 -11.92 -1.29 15.19
C VAL A 103 -10.63 -1.62 15.93
N VAL A 104 -10.59 -1.35 17.24
CA VAL A 104 -9.43 -1.71 18.06
C VAL A 104 -9.68 -3.07 18.70
N HIS A 105 -8.80 -4.05 18.42
CA HIS A 105 -8.92 -5.39 18.96
C HIS A 105 -7.58 -6.10 19.06
N GLY A 106 -7.37 -6.74 20.22
CA GLY A 106 -6.24 -7.62 20.48
C GLY A 106 -4.96 -6.90 20.85
N SER A 107 -4.05 -7.67 21.47
CA SER A 107 -2.76 -7.17 21.92
C SER A 107 -1.69 -7.19 20.82
N SER A 108 -1.94 -7.95 19.75
CA SER A 108 -1.02 -8.22 18.65
C SER A 108 -1.68 -8.04 17.29
N TRP A 109 -0.86 -7.83 16.26
CA TRP A 109 -1.36 -7.76 14.89
C TRP A 109 -2.06 -9.06 14.47
N GLN A 110 -1.58 -10.22 14.94
CA GLN A 110 -2.17 -11.52 14.66
C GLN A 110 -3.63 -11.62 15.15
N GLU A 111 -3.91 -11.14 16.37
CA GLU A 111 -5.27 -11.10 16.93
C GLU A 111 -6.18 -10.14 16.14
N ALA A 112 -5.68 -8.93 15.85
CA ALA A 112 -6.40 -7.96 15.03
C ALA A 112 -6.71 -8.52 13.62
N ASN A 113 -5.76 -9.25 13.04
CA ASN A 113 -5.92 -9.89 11.74
C ASN A 113 -6.94 -11.04 11.77
N ALA A 114 -6.93 -11.86 12.82
CA ALA A 114 -7.91 -12.92 12.99
C ALA A 114 -9.35 -12.36 13.07
N LEU A 115 -9.54 -11.27 13.82
CA LEU A 115 -10.84 -10.59 13.83
C LEU A 115 -11.17 -9.98 12.47
N ALA A 116 -10.22 -9.29 11.82
CA ALA A 116 -10.47 -8.72 10.50
C ALA A 116 -10.97 -9.76 9.49
N GLN A 117 -10.36 -10.96 9.48
CA GLN A 117 -10.78 -12.04 8.60
C GLN A 117 -12.16 -12.62 8.96
N SER A 118 -12.55 -12.63 10.24
CA SER A 118 -13.87 -13.11 10.65
C SER A 118 -15.01 -12.13 10.36
N LEU A 119 -14.70 -10.85 10.14
CA LEU A 119 -15.66 -9.82 9.75
C LEU A 119 -16.00 -9.83 8.25
N VAL A 120 -15.25 -10.56 7.43
CA VAL A 120 -15.42 -10.56 5.97
C VAL A 120 -16.70 -11.29 5.59
N GLY A 121 -17.68 -10.55 5.09
CA GLY A 121 -18.92 -11.08 4.54
C GLY A 121 -18.76 -11.64 3.10
N PRO A 122 -19.84 -12.20 2.53
CA PRO A 122 -19.82 -12.81 1.20
C PRO A 122 -19.55 -11.82 0.06
N ASP A 123 -19.88 -10.54 0.27
CA ASP A 123 -19.72 -9.47 -0.71
C ASP A 123 -18.57 -8.51 -0.35
N ASP A 124 -17.73 -8.89 0.61
CA ASP A 124 -16.64 -8.05 1.12
C ASP A 124 -15.29 -8.57 0.60
N ALA A 125 -14.31 -7.68 0.55
CA ALA A 125 -12.93 -8.06 0.21
C ALA A 125 -11.99 -7.77 1.37
N PHE A 126 -11.29 -8.82 1.81
CA PHE A 126 -10.15 -8.65 2.70
C PHE A 126 -8.92 -8.20 1.89
N ILE A 127 -8.37 -7.05 2.23
CA ILE A 127 -7.19 -6.51 1.56
C ILE A 127 -5.97 -6.77 2.44
N HIS A 128 -5.19 -7.79 2.04
CA HIS A 128 -3.99 -8.19 2.76
C HIS A 128 -2.92 -7.06 2.68
N PRO A 129 -2.14 -6.80 3.73
CA PRO A 129 -1.16 -5.70 3.72
C PRO A 129 0.07 -5.88 2.82
N PHE A 130 0.31 -7.07 2.23
CA PHE A 130 1.51 -7.39 1.43
C PHE A 130 1.48 -8.71 0.63
N ASP A 131 0.93 -9.80 1.18
CA ASP A 131 0.97 -11.16 0.60
C ASP A 131 -0.27 -11.45 -0.27
N ASP A 132 -0.32 -10.82 -1.44
CA ASP A 132 -1.39 -10.98 -2.42
C ASP A 132 -0.82 -10.72 -3.83
N PRO A 133 -0.99 -11.64 -4.80
CA PRO A 133 -0.55 -11.42 -6.18
C PRO A 133 -1.06 -10.12 -6.81
N LEU A 134 -2.27 -9.65 -6.45
CA LEU A 134 -2.78 -8.37 -6.94
C LEU A 134 -1.95 -7.20 -6.40
N LEU A 135 -1.46 -7.27 -5.16
CA LEU A 135 -0.58 -6.25 -4.62
C LEU A 135 0.75 -6.20 -5.38
N TRP A 136 1.30 -7.37 -5.72
CA TRP A 136 2.60 -7.46 -6.41
C TRP A 136 2.49 -6.90 -7.83
N ALA A 137 1.47 -7.32 -8.58
CA ALA A 137 1.17 -6.79 -9.91
C ALA A 137 0.96 -5.27 -9.88
N GLY A 138 0.25 -4.75 -8.88
CA GLY A 138 0.11 -3.30 -8.73
C GLY A 138 1.42 -2.60 -8.37
N HIS A 139 2.26 -3.19 -7.50
CA HIS A 139 3.58 -2.66 -7.16
C HIS A 139 4.57 -2.67 -8.34
N ALA A 140 4.43 -3.60 -9.30
CA ALA A 140 5.26 -3.69 -10.50
C ALA A 140 5.22 -2.41 -11.37
N SER A 141 4.11 -1.65 -11.31
CA SER A 141 4.00 -0.34 -11.96
C SER A 141 5.14 0.64 -11.59
N LEU A 142 5.76 0.48 -10.42
CA LEU A 142 6.93 1.26 -10.03
C LEU A 142 8.09 1.08 -11.01
N VAL A 143 8.32 -0.16 -11.46
CA VAL A 143 9.42 -0.54 -12.35
C VAL A 143 9.14 -0.05 -13.77
N ASP A 144 7.90 -0.20 -14.25
CA ASP A 144 7.45 0.35 -15.53
C ASP A 144 7.76 1.84 -15.63
N GLU A 145 7.42 2.62 -14.60
CA GLU A 145 7.68 4.06 -14.56
C GLU A 145 9.19 4.41 -14.61
N VAL A 146 10.06 3.55 -14.04
CA VAL A 146 11.51 3.74 -14.09
C VAL A 146 12.05 3.41 -15.48
N ALA A 147 11.53 2.34 -16.11
CA ALA A 147 11.89 1.96 -17.47
C ALA A 147 11.44 3.01 -18.50
N GLU A 148 10.22 3.55 -18.35
CA GLU A 148 9.69 4.64 -19.19
C GLU A 148 10.52 5.93 -19.09
N ALA A 149 11.12 6.20 -17.92
CA ALA A 149 12.04 7.32 -17.72
C ALA A 149 13.41 7.10 -18.40
N GLY A 150 13.64 5.94 -19.05
CA GLY A 150 14.88 5.61 -19.73
C GLY A 150 16.03 5.21 -18.79
N VAL A 151 15.74 4.93 -17.52
CA VAL A 151 16.74 4.54 -16.52
C VAL A 151 16.77 3.02 -16.39
N ARG A 152 17.95 2.43 -16.62
CA ARG A 152 18.21 1.01 -16.37
C ARG A 152 19.23 0.90 -15.23
N PRO A 153 18.79 0.69 -13.98
CA PRO A 153 19.70 0.64 -12.85
C PRO A 153 20.47 -0.69 -12.81
N ASP A 154 21.72 -0.66 -12.36
CA ASP A 154 22.50 -1.87 -12.07
C ASP A 154 22.02 -2.57 -10.78
N ALA A 155 21.40 -1.80 -9.87
CA ALA A 155 20.84 -2.31 -8.62
C ALA A 155 19.60 -1.48 -8.19
N VAL A 156 18.64 -2.15 -7.55
CA VAL A 156 17.47 -1.52 -6.93
C VAL A 156 17.55 -1.72 -5.42
N VAL A 157 17.46 -0.61 -4.67
CA VAL A 157 17.47 -0.62 -3.20
C VAL A 157 16.05 -0.40 -2.69
N LEU A 158 15.55 -1.31 -1.85
CA LEU A 158 14.22 -1.23 -1.24
C LEU A 158 14.22 -1.79 0.18
N SER A 159 13.24 -1.40 0.98
CA SER A 159 13.02 -1.93 2.32
C SER A 159 12.08 -3.14 2.28
N VAL A 160 12.41 -4.19 3.03
CA VAL A 160 11.60 -5.41 3.13
C VAL A 160 10.89 -5.45 4.48
N GLY A 161 9.56 -5.29 4.44
CA GLY A 161 8.67 -5.68 5.54
C GLY A 161 8.18 -7.10 5.33
N GLY A 162 6.92 -7.27 4.93
CA GLY A 162 6.34 -8.56 4.55
C GLY A 162 6.66 -9.03 3.11
N GLY A 163 7.60 -8.38 2.41
CA GLY A 163 8.01 -8.82 1.07
C GLY A 163 7.19 -8.29 -0.12
N GLY A 164 6.01 -7.71 0.07
CA GLY A 164 5.15 -7.29 -1.06
C GLY A 164 5.78 -6.31 -2.05
N LEU A 165 6.60 -5.35 -1.58
CA LEU A 165 7.36 -4.45 -2.47
C LEU A 165 8.44 -5.21 -3.26
N LEU A 166 9.16 -6.12 -2.59
CA LEU A 166 10.18 -6.93 -3.22
C LEU A 166 9.58 -7.79 -4.32
N SER A 167 8.46 -8.47 -4.04
CA SER A 167 7.75 -9.29 -5.03
C SER A 167 7.35 -8.47 -6.26
N GLY A 168 6.73 -7.30 -6.06
CA GLY A 168 6.34 -6.43 -7.18
C GLY A 168 7.53 -5.87 -7.98
N VAL A 169 8.64 -5.54 -7.32
CA VAL A 169 9.87 -5.08 -7.99
C VAL A 169 10.57 -6.20 -8.77
N VAL A 170 10.42 -7.46 -8.34
CA VAL A 170 10.96 -8.61 -9.08
C VAL A 170 10.04 -9.01 -10.24
N GLU A 171 8.73 -8.77 -10.11
CA GLU A 171 7.74 -9.07 -11.14
C GLU A 171 7.80 -8.10 -12.33
N GLY A 172 7.98 -6.80 -12.05
CA GLY A 172 8.19 -5.76 -13.08
C GLY A 172 9.60 -5.76 -13.64
#